data_AF-A0A059KIJ0-F1
#
_entry.id   AF-A0A059KIJ0-F1
#
_cell.length_a   1.000
_cell.length_b   1.000
_cell.length_c   1.000
_cell.angle_alpha   90.00
_cell.angle_beta   90.00
_cell.angle_gamma   90.00
#
_symmetry.space_group_name_H-M   'P 1'
#
loop_
_entity.id
_entity.type
_entity.pdbx_description
1 polymer ?
#
loop_
_entity_poly.entity_id
_entity_poly.type
_entity_poly.pdbx_seq_one_letter_code
_entity_poly.pdbx_strand_id
1 'polypeptide(L)'
;MRAALSPLLLSTALVLGGCASPPPVPPAPVALKCVLPAGVDSACPTPQPLKAGLTYRELLEVHLADRQQLQRCAAQHEELRRVVAACSARIDALSRPR
;
A
#
# COMPACT_ATOMS: atom_id res chain seq x y z
N MET A 1 61.59 -30.41 37.44
CA MET A 1 60.70 -29.43 38.12
C MET A 1 59.37 -29.45 37.41
N ARG A 2 58.30 -29.93 38.08
CA ARG A 2 56.96 -30.07 37.51
C ARG A 2 56.24 -28.72 37.58
N ALA A 3 55.88 -28.15 36.44
CA ALA A 3 55.03 -26.97 36.37
C ALA A 3 53.60 -27.37 36.78
N ALA A 4 53.14 -26.89 37.93
CA ALA A 4 51.77 -27.03 38.38
C ALA A 4 50.91 -25.98 37.65
N LEU A 5 50.21 -26.39 36.59
CA LEU A 5 49.18 -25.55 35.98
C LEU A 5 48.01 -25.43 36.97
N SER A 6 47.77 -24.20 37.42
CA SER A 6 46.72 -23.85 38.38
C SER A 6 45.31 -24.14 37.84
N PRO A 7 44.40 -24.69 38.67
CA PRO A 7 43.03 -25.03 38.30
C PRO A 7 42.12 -23.80 38.10
N LEU A 8 42.63 -22.59 38.39
CA LEU A 8 41.88 -21.34 38.29
C LEU A 8 41.53 -20.91 36.86
N LEU A 9 42.24 -21.42 35.84
CA LEU A 9 42.05 -21.02 34.45
C LEU A 9 40.90 -21.77 33.73
N LEU A 10 40.41 -22.90 34.27
CA LEU A 10 39.30 -23.63 33.65
C LEU A 10 37.92 -23.08 34.02
N SER A 11 37.82 -22.26 35.07
CA SER A 11 36.53 -21.81 35.60
C SER A 11 35.95 -20.60 34.85
N THR A 12 36.79 -19.83 34.16
CA THR A 12 36.37 -18.65 33.38
C THR A 12 35.85 -19.00 32.00
N ALA A 13 36.16 -20.18 31.46
CA ALA A 13 35.68 -20.62 30.15
C ALA A 13 34.21 -21.08 30.15
N LEU A 14 33.65 -21.48 31.30
CA LEU A 14 32.26 -21.95 31.38
C LEU A 14 31.20 -20.84 31.50
N VAL A 15 31.60 -19.60 31.81
CA VAL A 15 30.63 -18.51 32.07
C VAL A 15 30.31 -17.69 30.82
N LEU A 16 31.09 -17.82 29.74
CA LEU A 16 30.88 -17.08 28.47
C LEU A 16 30.11 -17.87 27.41
N GLY A 17 29.77 -19.14 27.68
CA GLY A 17 29.01 -20.02 26.77
C GLY A 17 27.49 -19.94 26.92
N GLY A 18 26.97 -18.89 27.55
CA GLY A 18 25.55 -18.58 27.51
C GLY A 18 25.21 -18.02 26.14
N CYS A 19 24.95 -18.88 25.16
CA CYS A 19 24.23 -18.50 23.95
C CYS A 19 22.91 -17.88 24.39
N ALA A 20 22.86 -16.56 24.48
CA ALA A 20 21.63 -15.80 24.56
C ALA A 20 20.87 -16.12 23.28
N SER A 21 20.04 -17.17 23.31
CA SER A 21 19.04 -17.39 22.28
C SER A 21 18.27 -16.07 22.19
N PRO A 22 18.23 -15.41 21.03
CA PRO A 22 17.45 -14.19 20.90
C PRO A 22 16.03 -14.51 21.40
N PRO A 23 15.44 -13.66 22.25
CA PRO A 23 14.07 -13.89 22.69
C PRO A 23 13.21 -14.10 21.44
N PRO A 24 12.24 -15.03 21.46
CA PRO A 24 11.38 -15.26 20.30
C PRO A 24 10.70 -13.95 19.93
N VAL A 25 11.19 -13.30 18.89
CA VAL A 25 10.63 -12.06 18.37
C VAL A 25 9.35 -12.48 17.65
N PRO A 26 8.17 -11.99 18.06
CA PRO A 26 6.96 -12.27 17.33
C PRO A 26 7.15 -11.78 15.88
N PRO A 27 6.68 -12.55 14.88
CA PRO A 27 6.77 -12.12 13.49
C PRO A 27 6.16 -10.73 13.36
N ALA A 28 6.87 -9.82 12.67
CA ALA A 28 6.40 -8.46 12.45
C ALA A 28 4.98 -8.52 11.85
N PRO A 29 4.04 -7.68 12.34
CA PRO A 29 2.69 -7.69 11.81
C PRO A 29 2.72 -7.42 10.31
N VAL A 30 2.02 -8.25 9.55
CA VAL A 30 1.89 -8.08 8.10
C VAL A 30 1.23 -6.73 7.84
N ALA A 31 1.94 -5.82 7.17
CA ALA A 31 1.39 -4.51 6.82
C ALA A 31 0.25 -4.70 5.81
N LEU A 32 -0.98 -4.53 6.27
CA LEU A 32 -2.16 -4.52 5.41
C LEU A 32 -2.10 -3.30 4.49
N LYS A 33 -2.41 -3.50 3.20
CA LYS A 33 -2.45 -2.43 2.20
C LYS A 33 -3.74 -2.51 1.40
N CYS A 34 -4.32 -1.35 1.09
CA CYS A 34 -5.40 -1.24 0.12
C CYS A 34 -4.80 -1.26 -1.28
N VAL A 35 -4.71 -2.45 -1.88
CA VAL A 35 -4.22 -2.62 -3.25
C VAL A 35 -5.39 -2.38 -4.20
N LEU A 36 -5.26 -1.39 -5.08
CA LEU A 36 -6.21 -1.13 -6.14
C LEU A 36 -5.97 -2.06 -7.34
N PRO A 37 -7.02 -2.55 -8.00
CA PRO A 37 -6.87 -3.22 -9.29
C PRO A 37 -6.25 -2.28 -10.32
N ALA A 38 -5.44 -2.83 -11.23
CA ALA A 38 -4.80 -2.05 -12.28
C ALA A 38 -5.83 -1.33 -13.16
N GLY A 39 -5.60 -0.04 -13.46
CA GLY A 39 -6.44 0.78 -14.34
C GLY A 39 -7.62 1.47 -13.65
N VAL A 40 -7.84 1.21 -12.36
CA VAL A 40 -8.92 1.84 -11.59
C VAL A 40 -8.64 3.32 -11.31
N ASP A 41 -7.37 3.71 -11.25
CA ASP A 41 -6.86 5.07 -11.11
C ASP A 41 -6.63 5.79 -12.45
N SER A 42 -7.19 5.26 -13.54
CA SER A 42 -7.03 5.86 -14.87
C SER A 42 -7.59 7.28 -14.93
N ALA A 43 -6.86 8.14 -15.65
CA ALA A 43 -7.27 9.51 -15.89
C ALA A 43 -8.57 9.53 -16.72
N CYS A 44 -9.38 10.56 -16.48
CA CYS A 44 -10.55 10.77 -17.32
C CYS A 44 -10.14 10.97 -18.79
N PRO A 45 -10.94 10.44 -19.72
CA PRO A 45 -10.68 10.60 -21.14
C PRO A 45 -10.68 12.08 -21.53
N THR A 46 -9.77 12.45 -22.43
CA THR A 46 -9.69 13.80 -22.97
C THR A 46 -10.91 14.08 -23.87
N PRO A 47 -11.48 15.30 -23.82
CA PRO A 47 -12.57 15.72 -24.71
C PRO A 47 -12.23 15.49 -26.19
N GLN A 48 -13.24 15.20 -26.99
CA GLN A 48 -13.03 14.93 -28.41
C GLN A 48 -12.58 16.20 -29.15
N PRO A 49 -11.52 16.13 -29.98
CA PRO A 49 -11.08 17.28 -30.76
C PRO A 49 -12.16 17.66 -31.78
N LEU A 50 -12.50 18.95 -31.81
CA LEU A 50 -13.47 19.50 -32.75
C LEU A 50 -12.86 19.60 -34.15
N LYS A 51 -13.60 19.13 -35.15
CA LYS A 51 -13.21 19.25 -36.56
C LYS A 51 -13.64 20.61 -37.11
N ALA A 52 -12.85 21.16 -38.04
CA ALA A 52 -13.25 22.34 -38.80
C ALA A 52 -14.46 22.01 -39.69
N GLY A 53 -15.39 22.96 -39.82
CA GLY A 53 -16.57 22.82 -40.67
C GLY A 53 -17.74 22.04 -40.07
N LEU A 54 -17.72 21.72 -38.77
CA LEU A 54 -18.88 21.15 -38.08
C LEU A 54 -20.07 22.10 -38.15
N THR A 55 -21.24 21.53 -38.42
CA THR A 55 -22.51 22.24 -38.23
C THR A 55 -22.78 22.46 -36.74
N TYR A 56 -23.66 23.42 -36.43
CA TYR A 56 -24.04 23.71 -35.04
C TYR A 56 -24.62 22.49 -34.32
N ARG A 57 -25.39 21.64 -35.03
CA ARG A 57 -25.97 20.42 -34.47
C ARG A 57 -24.87 19.43 -34.08
N GLU A 58 -23.92 19.17 -34.97
CA GLU A 58 -22.83 18.23 -34.71
C GLU A 58 -21.92 18.71 -33.57
N LEU A 59 -21.69 20.02 -33.49
CA LEU A 59 -20.96 20.60 -32.36
C LEU A 59 -21.65 20.33 -31.02
N LEU A 60 -22.98 20.51 -30.95
CA LEU A 60 -23.77 20.22 -29.76
C LEU A 60 -23.72 18.75 -29.38
N GLU A 61 -23.84 17.85 -30.35
CA GLU A 61 -23.78 16.40 -30.12
C GLU A 61 -22.42 15.99 -29.53
N VAL A 62 -21.31 16.51 -30.06
CA VAL A 62 -19.97 16.27 -29.51
C VAL A 62 -19.85 16.78 -28.08
N HIS A 63 -20.31 18.01 -27.80
CA HIS A 63 -20.26 18.55 -26.44
C HIS A 63 -21.11 17.78 -25.44
N LEU A 64 -22.28 17.28 -25.85
CA LEU A 64 -23.13 16.46 -24.99
C LEU A 64 -22.47 15.11 -24.69
N ALA A 65 -21.87 14.48 -25.70
CA ALA A 65 -21.14 13.23 -25.54
C ALA A 65 -19.95 13.39 -24.57
N ASP A 66 -19.14 14.44 -24.75
CA ASP A 66 -18.01 14.76 -23.88
C ASP A 66 -18.47 14.97 -22.42
N ARG A 67 -19.54 15.74 -22.21
CA ARG A 67 -20.09 15.96 -20.86
C ARG A 67 -20.56 14.67 -20.20
N GLN A 68 -21.28 13.82 -20.93
CA GLN A 68 -21.73 12.52 -20.42
C GLN A 68 -20.55 11.61 -20.07
N GLN A 69 -19.48 11.65 -20.88
CA GLN A 69 -18.28 10.87 -20.62
C GLN A 69 -17.55 11.35 -19.37
N LEU A 70 -17.39 12.66 -19.20
CA LEU A 70 -16.78 13.26 -18.01
C LEU A 70 -17.61 12.98 -16.74
N GLN A 71 -18.94 13.05 -16.83
CA GLN A 71 -19.83 12.72 -15.71
C GLN A 71 -19.67 11.27 -15.26
N ARG A 72 -19.60 10.32 -16.21
CA ARG A 72 -19.35 8.90 -15.90
C ARG A 72 -18.00 8.70 -15.23
N CYS A 73 -16.95 9.36 -15.73
CA CYS A 73 -15.63 9.28 -15.11
C CYS A 73 -15.63 9.84 -13.68
N ALA A 74 -16.28 11.00 -13.46
CA ALA A 74 -16.38 11.60 -12.13
C ALA A 74 -17.11 10.68 -11.13
N ALA A 75 -18.18 10.01 -11.56
CA ALA A 75 -18.90 9.04 -10.73
C ALA A 75 -18.03 7.83 -10.36
N GLN A 76 -17.23 7.31 -11.30
CA GLN A 76 -16.29 6.22 -11.03
C GLN A 76 -15.20 6.63 -10.04
N HIS A 77 -14.63 7.83 -10.20
CA HIS A 77 -13.62 8.37 -9.28
C HIS A 77 -14.17 8.58 -7.87
N GLU A 78 -15.43 9.03 -7.76
CA GLU A 78 -16.10 9.18 -6.47
C GLU A 78 -16.32 7.83 -5.78
N GLU A 79 -16.78 6.82 -6.53
CA GLU A 79 -16.93 5.47 -5.99
C GLU A 79 -15.58 4.88 -5.55
N LEU A 80 -14.54 5.07 -6.34
CA LEU A 80 -13.18 4.66 -5.98
C LEU A 80 -12.72 5.28 -4.67
N ARG A 81 -12.93 6.59 -4.49
CA ARG A 81 -12.59 7.30 -3.24
C ARG A 81 -13.30 6.69 -2.04
N ARG A 82 -14.58 6.35 -2.19
CA ARG A 82 -15.37 5.71 -1.13
C ARG A 82 -14.82 4.33 -0.76
N VAL A 83 -14.52 3.49 -1.75
CA VAL A 83 -13.95 2.15 -1.53
C VAL A 83 -12.58 2.23 -0.86
N VAL A 84 -11.71 3.13 -1.32
CA VAL A 84 -10.38 3.33 -0.71
C VAL A 84 -10.50 3.81 0.73
N ALA A 85 -11.36 4.80 1.00
CA ALA A 85 -11.59 5.30 2.34
C ALA A 85 -12.16 4.23 3.28
N ALA A 86 -13.08 3.39 2.80
CA ALA A 86 -13.61 2.28 3.57
C ALA A 86 -12.54 1.22 3.86
N CYS A 87 -11.71 0.89 2.87
CA CYS A 87 -10.60 -0.03 3.03
C CYS A 87 -9.58 0.49 4.05
N SER A 88 -9.17 1.76 3.95
CA SER A 88 -8.21 2.37 4.88
C SER A 88 -8.76 2.40 6.30
N ALA A 89 -10.03 2.79 6.47
CA ALA A 89 -10.68 2.79 7.79
C ALA A 89 -10.71 1.39 8.42
N ARG A 90 -10.90 0.34 7.60
CA ARG A 90 -10.88 -1.04 8.08
C ARG A 90 -9.47 -1.48 8.49
N ILE A 91 -8.45 -1.10 7.73
CA ILE A 91 -7.05 -1.35 8.08
C ILE A 91 -6.71 -0.64 9.40
N ASP A 92 -7.09 0.62 9.57
CA ASP A 92 -6.84 1.40 10.80
C ASP A 92 -7.52 0.78 12.02
N ALA A 93 -8.73 0.24 11.85
CA ALA A 93 -9.43 -0.47 12.92
C ALA A 93 -8.72 -1.77 13.32
N LEU A 94 -8.10 -2.47 12.36
CA LEU A 94 -7.36 -3.72 12.59
C LEU A 94 -5.93 -3.48 13.11
N SER A 95 -5.35 -2.32 12.82
CA SER A 95 -3.97 -1.98 13.19
C SER A 95 -3.84 -1.33 14.57
N ARG A 96 -4.95 -0.86 15.17
CA ARG A 96 -4.92 -0.32 16.53
C ARG A 96 -4.64 -1.44 17.55
N PRO A 97 -3.59 -1.30 18.39
CA PRO A 97 -3.39 -2.21 19.51
C PRO A 97 -4.56 -2.07 20.48
N ARG A 98 -5.01 -3.21 21.01
CA ARG A 98 -6.15 -3.31 21.93
C ARG A 98 -5.76 -2.87 23.34
#